data_AF-A0A3D1ZZI0-F1
#
_entry.id   AF-A0A3D1ZZI0-F1
#
_cell.length_a   1.000
_cell.length_b   1.000
_cell.length_c   1.000
_cell.angle_alpha   90.00
_cell.angle_beta   90.00
_cell.angle_gamma   90.00
#
_symmetry.space_group_name_H-M   'P 1'
#
loop_
_entity.id
_entity.type
_entity.pdbx_description
1 polymer ?
#
loop_
_entity_poly.entity_id
_entity_poly.type
_entity_poly.pdbx_seq_one_letter_code
_entity_poly.pdbx_strand_id
1 'polypeptide(L)' 'MKLFLVLLMSMTLLSGCVLTKVVTVPMRVVGAVVSVVPIVGDAVDETIEEVADGIDEIPL' A
#
# COMPACT_ATOMS: atom_id res chain seq x y z
N MET A 1 -25.57 -33.55 -6.52
CA MET A 1 -25.31 -32.93 -5.20
C MET A 1 -23.90 -32.30 -5.11
N LYS A 2 -22.83 -33.05 -5.40
CA LYS A 2 -21.43 -32.53 -5.36
C LYS A 2 -21.19 -31.27 -6.21
N LEU A 3 -21.73 -31.23 -7.44
CA LEU A 3 -21.59 -30.10 -8.36
C LEU A 3 -22.25 -28.80 -7.86
N PHE A 4 -23.39 -28.92 -7.17
CA PHE A 4 -24.12 -27.78 -6.61
C PHE A 4 -23.37 -27.12 -5.46
N LEU A 5 -22.66 -27.92 -4.65
CA LEU A 5 -21.85 -27.45 -3.54
C LEU A 5 -20.60 -26.69 -4.03
N VAL A 6 -19.97 -27.19 -5.09
CA VAL A 6 -18.82 -26.52 -5.74
C VAL A 6 -19.24 -25.18 -6.36
N LEU A 7 -20.41 -25.12 -7.00
CA LEU A 7 -20.94 -23.89 -7.58
C LEU A 7 -21.21 -22.82 -6.50
N LEU A 8 -21.83 -23.22 -5.38
CA LEU A 8 -22.11 -22.34 -4.24
C LEU A 8 -20.81 -21.77 -3.63
N MET A 9 -19.80 -22.63 -3.46
CA MET A 9 -18.50 -22.24 -2.93
C MET A 9 -17.72 -21.33 -3.89
N SER A 10 -17.85 -21.52 -5.20
CA SER A 10 -17.23 -20.65 -6.21
C SER A 10 -17.82 -19.23 -6.19
N MET A 11 -19.14 -19.10 -6.01
CA MET A 11 -19.79 -17.79 -5.92
C MET A 11 -19.36 -16.99 -4.68
N THR A 12 -19.21 -17.64 -3.52
CA THR A 12 -18.77 -16.95 -2.30
C THR A 12 -17.30 -16.51 -2.37
N LEU A 13 -16.45 -17.33 -3.00
CA LEU A 13 -15.04 -16.98 -3.25
C LEU A 13 -14.90 -15.80 -4.23
N LEU A 14 -15.73 -15.75 -5.28
CA LEU A 14 -15.76 -14.61 -6.22
C LEU A 14 -16.12 -13.28 -5.51
N SER A 15 -17.06 -13.31 -4.58
CA SER A 15 -17.41 -12.14 -3.76
C SER A 15 -16.25 -11.67 -2.88
N GLY A 16 -15.46 -12.60 -2.33
CA GLY A 16 -14.24 -12.27 -1.57
C GLY A 16 -13.12 -11.65 -2.43
N CYS A 17 -12.99 -12.07 -3.69
CA CYS A 17 -12.05 -11.48 -4.65
C CYS A 17 -12.42 -10.02 -4.98
N VAL A 18 -13.71 -9.69 -5.09
CA VAL A 18 -14.13 -8.29 -5.32
C VAL A 18 -13.83 -7.44 -4.11
N LEU A 19 -14.12 -7.93 -2.89
CA LEU A 19 -13.90 -7.18 -1.66
C LEU A 19 -12.41 -6.89 -1.43
N THR A 20 -11.55 -7.87 -1.65
CA THR A 20 -10.08 -7.68 -1.58
C THR A 20 -9.58 -6.75 -2.67
N LYS A 21 -10.12 -6.80 -3.89
CA LYS A 21 -9.76 -5.86 -4.96
C LYS A 21 -10.19 -4.43 -4.64
N VAL A 22 -11.38 -4.23 -4.08
CA VAL A 22 -11.89 -2.91 -3.64
C VAL A 22 -11.04 -2.31 -2.54
N VAL A 23 -10.47 -3.11 -1.63
CA VAL A 23 -9.60 -2.60 -0.56
C VAL A 23 -8.15 -2.40 -1.03
N THR A 24 -7.61 -3.30 -1.84
CA THR A 24 -6.18 -3.27 -2.22
C THR A 24 -5.87 -2.32 -3.37
N VAL A 25 -6.82 -2.11 -4.30
CA VAL A 25 -6.65 -1.15 -5.41
C VAL A 25 -6.48 0.29 -4.92
N PRO A 26 -7.31 0.86 -4.01
CA PRO A 26 -7.09 2.22 -3.53
C PRO A 26 -5.76 2.35 -2.79
N MET A 27 -5.30 1.33 -2.04
CA MET A 27 -3.98 1.38 -1.41
C MET A 27 -2.84 1.57 -2.43
N ARG A 28 -2.93 0.90 -3.59
CA ARG A 28 -1.95 1.06 -4.68
C ARG A 28 -2.06 2.43 -5.37
N VAL A 29 -3.28 2.90 -5.61
CA VAL A 29 -3.52 4.19 -6.26
C VAL A 29 -3.08 5.34 -5.34
N VAL A 30 -3.40 5.27 -4.05
CA VAL A 30 -2.97 6.27 -3.06
C VAL A 30 -1.45 6.32 -2.98
N GLY A 31 -0.76 5.18 -2.90
CA GLY A 31 0.71 5.16 -2.91
C GLY A 31 1.31 5.81 -4.17
N ALA A 32 0.74 5.53 -5.34
CA ALA A 32 1.18 6.14 -6.59
C ALA A 32 0.91 7.65 -6.64
N VAL A 33 -0.25 8.11 -6.14
CA VAL A 33 -0.60 9.53 -6.10
C VAL A 33 0.31 10.28 -5.12
N VAL A 34 0.51 9.75 -3.91
CA VAL A 34 1.38 10.35 -2.89
C VAL A 34 2.82 10.49 -3.39
N SER A 35 3.32 9.51 -4.14
CA SER A 35 4.67 9.57 -4.74
C SER A 35 4.86 10.70 -5.76
N VAL A 36 3.79 11.25 -6.34
CA VAL A 36 3.86 12.34 -7.32
C VAL A 36 3.71 13.71 -6.64
N VAL A 37 3.23 13.75 -5.39
CA VAL A 37 2.99 15.01 -4.68
C VAL A 37 4.31 15.50 -4.05
N PRO A 38 4.84 16.65 -4.49
CA PRO A 38 6.11 17.18 -3.99
C PRO A 38 6.07 17.50 -2.48
N ILE A 39 4.89 17.77 -1.92
CA ILE A 39 4.70 18.09 -0.50
C ILE A 39 5.11 16.92 0.42
N VAL A 40 4.89 15.67 -0.01
CA VAL A 40 5.29 14.49 0.77
C VAL A 40 6.73 14.10 0.46
N GLY A 41 7.21 14.38 -0.75
CA GLY A 41 8.61 14.22 -1.13
C GLY A 41 9.53 15.11 -0.29
N ASP A 42 9.29 16.42 -0.28
CA ASP A 42 10.08 17.41 0.49
C ASP A 42 10.09 17.09 1.99
N ALA A 43 8.93 16.75 2.57
CA ALA A 43 8.84 16.46 3.99
C ALA A 43 9.60 15.18 4.39
N VAL A 44 9.69 14.19 3.48
CA VAL A 44 10.48 12.98 3.73
C VAL A 44 11.97 13.27 3.55
N ASP A 45 12.35 14.03 2.52
CA ASP A 45 13.74 14.39 2.25
C ASP A 45 14.34 15.22 3.39
N GLU A 46 13.60 16.22 3.90
CA GLU A 46 14.02 17.05 5.04
C GLU A 46 14.25 16.22 6.31
N THR A 47 13.38 15.24 6.58
CA THR A 47 13.59 14.32 7.73
C THR A 47 14.78 13.40 7.54
N ILE A 48 15.13 13.05 6.30
CA ILE A 48 16.28 12.20 6.00
C ILE A 48 17.57 13.01 6.15
N GLU A 49 17.60 14.26 5.68
CA GLU A 49 18.73 15.16 5.85
C GLU A 49 19.00 15.47 7.34
N GLU A 50 17.98 15.76 8.14
CA GLU A 50 18.17 15.99 9.60
C GLU A 50 18.77 14.78 10.31
N VAL A 51 18.35 13.57 9.94
CA VAL A 51 18.91 12.34 10.49
C VAL A 51 20.33 12.09 9.97
N ALA A 52 20.61 12.39 8.70
CA ALA A 52 21.93 12.24 8.10
C ALA A 52 22.94 13.19 8.75
N ASP A 53 22.58 14.47 8.93
CA ASP A 53 23.39 15.47 9.62
C ASP A 53 23.69 15.04 11.07
N GLY A 54 22.70 14.51 11.78
CA GLY A 54 22.89 13.99 13.14
C GLY A 54 23.81 12.76 13.22
N ILE A 55 23.99 12.01 12.12
CA ILE A 55 24.94 10.89 12.03
C ILE A 55 26.33 11.39 11.65
N ASP A 56 26.45 12.34 10.73
CA ASP A 56 27.73 12.94 10.31
C ASP A 56 28.41 13.72 11.46
N GLU A 57 27.62 14.23 12.41
CA GLU A 57 28.13 14.91 13.61
C GLU A 57 28.68 13.94 14.67
N ILE A 58 28.47 12.61 14.53
CA ILE A 58 29.10 11.61 15.38
C ILE A 58 30.59 11.53 15.02
N PRO A 59 31.51 11.91 15.94
CA PRO A 59 32.93 11.82 15.67
C PRO A 59 33.36 10.36 15.87
N LEU A 60 33.28 9.55 14.81
CA LEU A 60 33.90 8.23 14.72
C LEU A 60 35.36 8.32 14.28
#